data_AF-A0A0F3PYW9-F1
#
_entry.id   AF-A0A0F3PYW9-F1
#
_cell.length_a   1.000
_cell.length_b   1.000
_cell.length_c   1.000
_cell.angle_alpha   90.00
_cell.angle_beta   90.00
_cell.angle_gamma   90.00
#
_symmetry.space_group_name_H-M   'P 1'
#
loop_
_entity.id
_entity.type
_entity.pdbx_description
1 polymer ?
#
loop_
_entity_poly.entity_id
_entity_poly.type
_entity_poly.pdbx_seq_one_letter_code
_entity_poly.pdbx_strand_id
1 'polypeptide(L)'
;MVKRQTDTIFALSTAQGKSGVAVIRISGPSSMEALRLLGVKDDISPRVAHCRLLHDSKGRLIDQAVVLYFPKPGSFTGEDVVELQVHGSRAVIRLLYEELQTFIRIAEPGEFSLRAYLNGKIDLTRAEGIADLINAETDAQLRQALAQSTGKLEKQYDQWRSILLDILTDLEACIDFPEDVDSSCVLGGIYNNIEKLCAVLGQYLNDGHRGERLRSGVRVVILGPPNAGKSTLFNSIARRNAAIVSEHPGTTRDVLEVAIDIGGYPYIVLDTAGIRESCDGIEQEGIKRAKMAAEEADIKIVMYPYETTSMQGIDPICDLQDEKTILVLSKADNVDLPESKCIDGKEFHLISVHQDRGIGKLLTLIQEKSRDSFPQEGDVFITSQRHRSHLQKALQVVDAVSKVMPIEIVAEHLRIAAYELGRVTGAVSGDDILDDIFSKFCIGK
;
A
#
# COMPACT_ATOMS: atom_id res chain seq x y z
N MET A 1 22.62 -4.46 -14.70
CA MET A 1 23.05 -4.40 -13.29
C MET A 1 24.22 -3.44 -13.02
N VAL A 2 25.46 -3.68 -13.46
CA VAL A 2 26.63 -2.81 -13.13
C VAL A 2 26.48 -1.34 -13.54
N LYS A 3 25.74 -1.05 -14.63
CA LYS A 3 25.54 0.33 -15.13
C LYS A 3 24.65 1.24 -14.26
N ARG A 4 23.72 0.70 -13.46
CA ARG A 4 22.81 1.49 -12.59
C ARG A 4 23.44 1.84 -11.23
N GLN A 5 24.59 1.27 -10.89
CA GLN A 5 25.23 1.42 -9.57
C GLN A 5 26.34 2.48 -9.52
N THR A 6 26.72 3.07 -10.67
CA THR A 6 27.87 3.98 -10.75
C THR A 6 27.50 5.42 -11.08
N ASP A 7 26.29 5.68 -11.56
CA ASP A 7 25.83 7.02 -11.86
C ASP A 7 25.32 7.73 -10.59
N THR A 8 25.39 9.07 -10.61
CA THR A 8 24.83 9.90 -9.54
C THR A 8 23.48 10.41 -9.98
N ILE A 9 22.49 10.26 -9.09
CA ILE A 9 21.12 10.67 -9.33
C ILE A 9 20.71 11.83 -8.44
N PHE A 10 19.74 12.61 -8.88
CA PHE A 10 19.09 13.59 -8.04
C PHE A 10 17.60 13.70 -8.31
N ALA A 11 16.84 14.14 -7.30
CA ALA A 11 15.46 14.55 -7.45
C ALA A 11 14.99 15.40 -6.27
N LEU A 12 13.86 16.07 -6.45
CA LEU A 12 13.09 16.71 -5.40
C LEU A 12 12.47 15.64 -4.47
N SER A 13 12.84 15.62 -3.20
CA SER A 13 12.32 14.69 -2.18
C SER A 13 11.12 15.24 -1.40
N THR A 14 10.76 16.51 -1.61
CA THR A 14 9.55 17.14 -1.06
C THR A 14 8.41 17.16 -2.07
N ALA A 15 7.16 17.29 -1.61
CA ALA A 15 6.02 17.48 -2.49
C ALA A 15 6.22 18.67 -3.44
N GLN A 16 5.76 18.53 -4.68
CA GLN A 16 5.80 19.63 -5.64
C GLN A 16 4.81 20.73 -5.23
N GLY A 17 5.25 21.98 -5.25
CA GLY A 17 4.40 23.09 -4.84
C GLY A 17 5.20 24.31 -4.42
N LYS A 18 4.48 25.32 -3.93
CA LYS A 18 5.11 26.45 -3.24
C LYS A 18 5.28 26.06 -1.77
N SER A 19 6.50 26.07 -1.26
CA SER A 19 6.79 25.76 0.14
C SER A 19 7.89 26.65 0.69
N GLY A 20 7.96 26.78 2.02
CA GLY A 20 9.06 27.49 2.69
C GLY A 20 10.40 26.81 2.44
N VAL A 21 10.43 25.47 2.41
CA VAL A 21 11.61 24.65 2.16
C VAL A 21 11.26 23.54 1.16
N ALA A 22 12.16 23.31 0.21
CA ALA A 22 12.19 22.18 -0.71
C ALA A 22 13.53 21.45 -0.55
N VAL A 23 13.48 20.12 -0.56
CA VAL A 23 14.69 19.29 -0.40
C VAL A 23 15.01 18.64 -1.73
N ILE A 24 16.18 18.95 -2.30
CA ILE A 24 16.75 18.22 -3.44
C ILE A 24 17.79 17.25 -2.90
N ARG A 25 17.58 15.97 -3.14
CA ARG A 25 18.49 14.91 -2.74
C ARG A 25 19.33 14.47 -3.93
N ILE A 26 20.63 14.30 -3.70
CA ILE A 26 21.62 13.79 -4.65
C ILE A 26 22.24 12.53 -4.03
N SER A 27 22.31 11.41 -4.75
CA SER A 27 22.92 10.15 -4.30
C SER A 27 23.84 9.58 -5.36
N GLY A 28 25.03 9.15 -4.95
CA GLY A 28 26.02 8.51 -5.82
C GLY A 28 27.43 9.08 -5.65
N PRO A 29 28.42 8.55 -6.40
CA PRO A 29 29.84 8.86 -6.22
C PRO A 29 30.20 10.34 -6.49
N SER A 30 29.48 11.02 -7.38
CA SER A 30 29.71 12.41 -7.75
C SER A 30 28.85 13.41 -6.98
N SER A 31 28.22 13.00 -5.87
CA SER A 31 27.36 13.88 -5.06
C SER A 31 28.10 15.12 -4.53
N MET A 32 29.36 14.96 -4.10
CA MET A 32 30.19 16.08 -3.65
C MET A 32 30.68 16.96 -4.81
N GLU A 33 30.87 16.40 -6.01
CA GLU A 33 31.23 17.16 -7.20
C GLU A 33 30.06 18.02 -7.68
N ALA A 34 28.83 17.53 -7.57
CA ALA A 34 27.62 18.30 -7.84
C ALA A 34 27.49 19.54 -6.93
N LEU A 35 27.91 19.45 -5.66
CA LEU A 35 28.00 20.63 -4.78
C LEU A 35 29.01 21.67 -5.28
N ARG A 36 30.17 21.21 -5.76
CA ARG A 36 31.20 22.09 -6.31
C ARG A 36 30.73 22.78 -7.59
N LEU A 37 29.95 22.09 -8.42
CA LEU A 37 29.31 22.68 -9.61
C LEU A 37 28.41 23.86 -9.24
N LEU A 38 27.69 23.76 -8.11
CA LEU A 38 26.82 24.82 -7.57
C LEU A 38 27.59 25.93 -6.83
N GLY A 39 28.92 25.99 -6.97
CA GLY A 39 29.76 27.04 -6.39
C GLY A 39 30.14 26.84 -4.92
N VAL A 40 29.82 25.69 -4.32
CA VAL A 40 30.22 25.37 -2.93
C VAL A 40 31.65 24.83 -2.92
N LYS A 41 32.59 25.67 -2.49
CA LYS A 41 34.04 25.33 -2.47
C LYS A 41 34.57 24.85 -1.12
N ASP A 42 33.85 25.16 -0.04
CA ASP A 42 34.27 24.77 1.31
C ASP A 42 34.04 23.28 1.56
N ASP A 43 34.86 22.70 2.43
CA ASP A 43 34.62 21.36 2.94
C ASP A 43 33.34 21.34 3.79
N ILE A 44 32.45 20.40 3.46
CA ILE A 44 31.20 20.15 4.18
C ILE A 44 31.43 19.01 5.15
N SER A 45 31.22 19.27 6.44
CA SER A 45 31.37 18.24 7.47
C SER A 45 30.20 17.25 7.42
N PRO A 46 30.45 15.93 7.52
CA PRO A 46 29.40 14.93 7.58
C PRO A 46 28.36 15.21 8.66
N ARG A 47 27.07 15.16 8.30
CA ARG A 47 25.92 15.32 9.21
C ARG A 47 25.88 16.65 9.98
N VAL A 48 26.52 17.69 9.45
CA VAL A 48 26.45 19.07 9.96
C VAL A 48 25.73 19.93 8.96
N ALA A 49 24.83 20.80 9.43
CA ALA A 49 24.11 21.74 8.58
C ALA A 49 25.02 22.93 8.21
N HIS A 50 25.26 23.12 6.91
CA HIS A 50 26.05 24.24 6.40
C HIS A 50 25.19 25.17 5.55
N CYS A 51 25.11 26.45 5.91
CA CYS A 51 24.45 27.45 5.06
C CYS A 51 25.41 27.91 3.94
N ARG A 52 25.00 27.78 2.68
CA ARG A 52 25.82 28.09 1.50
C ARG A 52 24.99 28.78 0.41
N LEU A 53 25.66 29.61 -0.37
CA LEU A 53 25.08 30.25 -1.55
C LEU A 53 25.30 29.34 -2.77
N LEU A 54 24.21 28.97 -3.43
CA LEU A 54 24.22 28.15 -4.64
C LEU A 54 24.24 29.07 -5.88
N HIS A 55 25.13 28.77 -6.82
CA HIS A 55 25.31 29.53 -8.05
C HIS A 55 25.16 28.64 -9.28
N ASP A 56 24.79 29.23 -10.40
CA ASP A 56 24.78 28.56 -11.69
C ASP A 56 26.17 28.54 -12.35
N SER A 57 26.33 27.80 -13.44
CA SER A 57 27.56 27.72 -14.23
C SER A 57 28.07 29.07 -14.75
N LYS A 58 27.22 30.11 -14.79
CA LYS A 58 27.55 31.49 -15.19
C LYS A 58 27.88 32.38 -13.99
N GLY A 59 27.87 31.85 -12.76
CA GLY A 59 28.13 32.58 -11.53
C GLY A 59 26.94 33.41 -11.01
N ARG A 60 25.73 33.23 -11.56
CA ARG A 60 24.52 33.89 -11.04
C ARG A 60 24.03 33.16 -9.80
N LEU A 61 23.65 33.92 -8.78
CA LEU A 61 23.07 33.36 -7.56
C LEU A 61 21.72 32.69 -7.87
N ILE A 62 21.59 31.42 -7.50
CA ILE A 62 20.33 30.66 -7.59
C ILE A 62 19.54 30.83 -6.30
N ASP A 63 20.14 30.47 -5.16
CA ASP A 63 19.50 30.52 -3.84
C ASP A 63 20.53 30.43 -2.69
N GLN A 64 20.09 30.73 -1.47
CA GLN A 64 20.80 30.41 -0.23
C GLN A 64 20.20 29.14 0.38
N ALA A 65 21.01 28.10 0.53
CA ALA A 65 20.57 26.76 0.91
C ALA A 65 21.25 26.26 2.18
N VAL A 66 20.56 25.39 2.92
CA VAL A 66 21.21 24.53 3.93
C VAL A 66 21.61 23.23 3.24
N VAL A 67 22.90 22.91 3.33
CA VAL A 67 23.51 21.71 2.74
C VAL A 67 23.82 20.72 3.84
N LEU A 68 23.40 19.47 3.64
CA LEU A 68 23.74 18.32 4.47
C LEU A 68 24.46 17.28 3.64
N TYR A 69 25.52 16.69 4.20
CA TYR A 69 26.27 15.60 3.58
C TYR A 69 26.23 14.34 4.46
N PHE A 70 25.88 13.21 3.86
CA PHE A 70 25.85 11.90 4.47
C PHE A 70 26.85 10.98 3.74
N PRO A 71 28.00 10.66 4.36
CA PRO A 71 28.98 9.78 3.73
C PRO A 71 28.54 8.33 3.74
N LYS A 72 28.95 7.56 2.73
CA LYS A 72 28.78 6.10 2.73
C LYS A 72 29.53 5.44 3.91
N PRO A 73 29.03 4.34 4.50
CA PRO A 73 27.73 3.69 4.26
C PRO A 73 26.58 4.28 5.11
N GLY A 74 26.82 5.39 5.79
CA GLY A 74 25.94 5.99 6.80
C GLY A 74 24.81 6.85 6.26
N SER A 75 24.34 6.61 5.04
CA SER A 75 23.26 7.34 4.37
C SER A 75 22.02 6.45 4.15
N PHE A 76 20.94 7.03 3.61
CA PHE A 76 19.72 6.29 3.25
C PHE A 76 19.97 5.23 2.18
N THR A 77 20.62 5.62 1.07
CA THR A 77 20.92 4.72 -0.05
C THR A 77 22.12 3.81 0.24
N GLY A 78 22.94 4.10 1.25
CA GLY A 78 24.23 3.44 1.47
C GLY A 78 25.38 4.05 0.66
N GLU A 79 25.08 5.01 -0.21
CA GLU A 79 26.06 5.76 -1.01
C GLU A 79 26.40 7.11 -0.37
N ASP A 80 27.24 7.91 -1.00
CA ASP A 80 27.38 9.31 -0.64
C ASP A 80 26.10 10.07 -1.03
N VAL A 81 25.49 10.77 -0.07
CA VAL A 81 24.23 11.51 -0.26
C VAL A 81 24.41 12.96 0.16
N VAL A 82 23.93 13.88 -0.66
CA VAL A 82 23.84 15.31 -0.35
C VAL A 82 22.37 15.73 -0.38
N GLU A 83 21.93 16.49 0.62
CA GLU A 83 20.62 17.12 0.64
C GLU A 83 20.75 18.63 0.62
N LEU A 84 20.11 19.26 -0.36
CA LEU A 84 20.01 20.70 -0.52
C LEU A 84 18.62 21.14 -0.05
N GLN A 85 18.57 21.87 1.07
CA GLN A 85 17.34 22.50 1.55
C GLN A 85 17.31 23.94 1.04
N VAL A 86 16.51 24.17 0.01
CA VAL A 86 16.36 25.43 -0.73
C VAL A 86 14.97 26.01 -0.51
N HIS A 87 14.74 27.26 -0.90
CA HIS A 87 13.39 27.80 -0.93
C HIS A 87 12.55 27.08 -1.98
N GLY A 88 11.34 26.66 -1.59
CA GLY A 88 10.42 25.89 -2.44
C GLY A 88 9.70 26.73 -3.49
N SER A 89 10.46 27.50 -4.28
CA SER A 89 9.92 28.23 -5.42
C SER A 89 10.13 27.44 -6.71
N ARG A 90 9.13 27.46 -7.60
CA ARG A 90 9.23 26.80 -8.91
C ARG A 90 10.43 27.30 -9.73
N ALA A 91 10.82 28.56 -9.56
CA ALA A 91 11.96 29.15 -10.26
C ALA A 91 13.30 28.57 -9.75
N VAL A 92 13.49 28.52 -8.43
CA VAL A 92 14.70 27.95 -7.81
C VAL A 92 14.85 26.47 -8.18
N ILE A 93 13.79 25.68 -8.03
CA ILE A 93 13.81 24.24 -8.36
C ILE A 93 14.14 24.05 -9.84
N ARG A 94 13.52 24.82 -10.75
CA ARG A 94 13.82 24.74 -12.19
C ARG A 94 15.29 25.04 -12.50
N LEU A 95 15.85 26.11 -11.94
CA LEU A 95 17.25 26.48 -12.15
C LEU A 95 18.22 25.41 -11.63
N LEU A 96 17.94 24.84 -10.45
CA LEU A 96 18.75 23.74 -9.91
C LEU A 96 18.67 22.49 -10.79
N TYR A 97 17.49 22.16 -11.31
CA TYR A 97 17.33 21.06 -12.26
C TYR A 97 18.10 21.34 -13.57
N GLU A 98 18.00 22.54 -14.12
CA GLU A 98 18.73 22.93 -15.34
C GLU A 98 20.25 22.76 -15.18
N GLU A 99 20.81 23.16 -14.03
CA GLU A 99 22.25 23.04 -13.77
C GLU A 99 22.67 21.60 -13.45
N LEU A 100 21.94 20.90 -12.58
CA LEU A 100 22.30 19.54 -12.15
C LEU A 100 22.17 18.52 -13.29
N GLN A 101 21.18 18.63 -14.17
CA GLN A 101 20.99 17.70 -15.30
C GLN A 101 22.15 17.68 -16.30
N THR A 102 22.98 18.73 -16.32
CA THR A 102 24.17 18.78 -17.19
C THR A 102 25.26 17.79 -16.76
N PHE A 103 25.25 17.37 -15.49
CA PHE A 103 26.32 16.57 -14.90
C PHE A 103 25.82 15.26 -14.29
N ILE A 104 24.61 15.25 -13.72
CA ILE A 104 24.01 14.09 -13.05
C ILE A 104 22.59 13.81 -13.56
N ARG A 105 22.15 12.56 -13.41
CA ARG A 105 20.87 12.10 -13.99
C ARG A 105 19.70 12.37 -13.04
N ILE A 106 18.51 12.61 -13.56
CA ILE A 106 17.28 12.63 -12.76
C ILE A 106 16.96 11.20 -12.29
N ALA A 107 16.64 11.04 -11.01
CA ALA A 107 16.22 9.76 -10.45
C ALA A 107 14.90 9.26 -11.09
N GLU A 108 14.82 7.95 -11.32
CA GLU A 108 13.57 7.25 -11.64
C GLU A 108 12.66 7.17 -10.38
N PRO A 109 11.34 6.91 -10.55
CA PRO A 109 10.45 6.65 -9.42
C PRO A 109 10.98 5.49 -8.56
N GLY A 110 11.02 5.65 -7.23
CA GLY A 110 11.50 4.60 -6.34
C GLY A 110 13.02 4.39 -6.31
N GLU A 111 13.81 5.12 -7.13
CA GLU A 111 15.21 4.75 -7.36
C GLU A 111 16.08 4.89 -6.10
N PHE A 112 15.81 5.85 -5.22
CA PHE A 112 16.58 5.97 -3.96
C PHE A 112 16.33 4.77 -3.05
N SER A 113 15.08 4.33 -2.92
CA SER A 113 14.69 3.17 -2.14
C SER A 113 15.20 1.87 -2.78
N LEU A 114 15.20 1.77 -4.11
CA LEU A 114 15.82 0.68 -4.84
C LEU A 114 17.32 0.59 -4.55
N ARG A 115 18.05 1.70 -4.58
CA ARG A 115 19.48 1.73 -4.22
C ARG A 115 19.72 1.35 -2.77
N ALA A 116 18.87 1.82 -1.85
CA ALA A 116 18.94 1.41 -0.45
C ALA A 116 18.78 -0.10 -0.29
N TYR A 117 17.86 -0.72 -1.04
CA TYR A 117 17.67 -2.17 -1.07
C TYR A 117 18.87 -2.90 -1.67
N LEU A 118 19.37 -2.48 -2.84
CA LEU A 118 20.54 -3.09 -3.49
C LEU A 118 21.82 -3.01 -2.64
N ASN A 119 21.94 -1.97 -1.80
CA ASN A 119 23.05 -1.79 -0.87
C ASN A 119 22.80 -2.41 0.52
N GLY A 120 21.74 -3.22 0.67
CA GLY A 120 21.43 -3.95 1.91
C GLY A 120 21.04 -3.06 3.10
N LYS A 121 20.59 -1.83 2.85
CA LYS A 121 20.14 -0.90 3.91
C LYS A 121 18.73 -1.24 4.41
N ILE A 122 17.91 -1.76 3.50
CA ILE A 122 16.52 -2.16 3.72
C ILE A 122 16.24 -3.44 2.92
N ASP A 123 15.33 -4.28 3.38
CA ASP A 123 14.75 -5.37 2.60
C ASP A 123 13.50 -4.89 1.85
N LEU A 124 12.91 -5.77 1.03
CA LEU A 124 11.77 -5.41 0.19
C LEU A 124 10.50 -5.12 1.00
N THR A 125 10.27 -5.82 2.11
CA THR A 125 9.11 -5.57 2.99
C THR A 125 9.22 -4.20 3.66
N ARG A 126 10.43 -3.79 4.09
CA ARG A 126 10.66 -2.44 4.63
C ARG A 126 10.53 -1.36 3.57
N ALA A 127 10.98 -1.59 2.34
CA ALA A 127 10.77 -0.67 1.24
C ALA A 127 9.26 -0.41 1.00
N GLU A 128 8.46 -1.48 0.89
CA GLU A 128 7.00 -1.38 0.80
C GLU A 128 6.38 -0.65 2.01
N GLY A 129 6.88 -0.93 3.22
CA GLY A 129 6.42 -0.24 4.44
C GLY A 129 6.70 1.26 4.44
N ILE A 130 7.80 1.72 3.83
CA ILE A 130 8.08 3.15 3.66
C ILE A 130 7.10 3.79 2.68
N ALA A 131 6.76 3.12 1.57
CA ALA A 131 5.73 3.61 0.65
C ALA A 131 4.37 3.69 1.34
N ASP A 132 3.99 2.65 2.07
CA ASP A 132 2.74 2.62 2.84
C ASP A 132 2.71 3.72 3.91
N LEU A 133 3.86 4.04 4.51
CA LEU A 133 3.95 5.12 5.51
C LEU A 133 3.68 6.50 4.91
N ILE A 134 4.15 6.73 3.69
CA ILE A 134 3.95 8.00 2.98
C ILE A 134 2.50 8.14 2.53
N ASN A 135 1.88 7.04 2.12
CA ASN A 135 0.50 6.98 1.63
C ASN A 135 -0.53 6.75 2.74
N ALA A 136 -0.10 6.63 4.01
CA ALA A 136 -1.01 6.39 5.12
C ALA A 136 -1.91 7.61 5.34
N GLU A 137 -3.22 7.40 5.21
CA GLU A 137 -4.25 8.42 5.36
C GLU A 137 -5.00 8.31 6.70
N THR A 138 -4.88 7.16 7.37
CA THR A 138 -5.56 6.84 8.63
C THR A 138 -4.58 6.39 9.71
N ASP A 139 -4.97 6.54 10.98
CA ASP A 139 -4.14 6.13 12.13
C ASP A 139 -3.78 4.64 12.09
N ALA A 140 -4.70 3.77 11.66
CA ALA A 140 -4.46 2.35 11.57
C ALA A 140 -3.46 2.00 10.45
N GLN A 141 -3.55 2.65 9.28
CA GLN A 141 -2.55 2.52 8.21
C GLN A 141 -1.17 3.00 8.66
N LEU A 142 -1.09 4.13 9.37
CA LEU A 142 0.15 4.67 9.90
C LEU A 142 0.84 3.67 10.84
N ARG A 143 0.09 3.11 11.79
CA ARG A 143 0.61 2.10 12.74
C ARG A 143 1.10 0.84 12.03
N GLN A 144 0.34 0.33 11.05
CA GLN A 144 0.75 -0.80 10.22
C GLN A 144 2.06 -0.50 9.48
N ALA A 145 2.13 0.61 8.77
CA ALA A 145 3.30 0.97 7.98
C ALA A 145 4.56 1.13 8.85
N LEU A 146 4.42 1.71 10.05
CA LEU A 146 5.50 1.76 11.03
C LEU A 146 5.95 0.36 11.49
N ALA A 147 5.01 -0.54 11.79
CA ALA A 147 5.34 -1.92 12.16
C ALA A 147 6.06 -2.69 11.04
N GLN A 148 5.72 -2.44 9.78
CA GLN A 148 6.40 -3.02 8.62
C GLN A 148 7.80 -2.40 8.41
N SER A 149 7.91 -1.07 8.48
CA SER A 149 9.17 -0.33 8.29
C SER A 149 10.26 -0.66 9.32
N THR A 150 9.87 -1.15 10.50
CA THR A 150 10.77 -1.59 11.59
C THR A 150 11.30 -3.02 11.44
N GLY A 151 10.89 -3.76 10.39
CA GLY A 151 11.41 -5.10 10.07
C GLY A 151 10.76 -6.26 10.85
N LYS A 152 9.56 -6.06 11.44
CA LYS A 152 8.83 -7.15 12.12
C LYS A 152 8.45 -8.28 11.15
N LEU A 153 8.02 -7.91 9.94
CA LEU A 153 7.66 -8.85 8.86
C LEU A 153 8.89 -9.59 8.32
N GLU A 154 9.98 -8.88 8.03
CA GLU A 154 11.27 -9.45 7.62
C GLU A 154 11.71 -10.58 8.56
N LYS A 155 11.78 -10.30 9.86
CA LYS A 155 12.18 -11.29 10.88
C LYS A 155 11.31 -12.54 10.89
N GLN A 156 10.00 -12.38 10.70
CA GLN A 156 9.07 -13.50 10.71
C GLN A 156 9.25 -14.39 9.48
N TYR A 157 9.37 -13.80 8.30
CA TYR A 157 9.58 -14.54 7.06
C TYR A 157 10.96 -15.20 7.00
N ASP A 158 11.99 -14.52 7.48
CA ASP A 158 13.33 -15.08 7.57
C ASP A 158 13.41 -16.21 8.61
N GLN A 159 12.64 -16.14 9.70
CA GLN A 159 12.54 -17.27 10.65
C GLN A 159 11.96 -18.52 9.98
N TRP A 160 10.89 -18.40 9.20
CA TRP A 160 10.32 -19.54 8.46
C TRP A 160 11.26 -20.06 7.39
N ARG A 161 11.94 -19.16 6.69
CA ARG A 161 12.96 -19.53 5.70
C ARG A 161 14.14 -20.24 6.35
N SER A 162 14.59 -19.80 7.53
CA SER A 162 15.66 -20.46 8.29
C SER A 162 15.28 -21.89 8.64
N ILE A 163 14.05 -22.12 9.11
CA ILE A 163 13.56 -23.48 9.40
C ILE A 163 13.67 -24.39 8.16
N LEU A 164 13.30 -23.89 6.98
CA LEU A 164 13.44 -24.65 5.74
C LEU A 164 14.91 -24.91 5.36
N LEU A 165 15.79 -23.93 5.54
CA LEU A 165 17.23 -24.08 5.26
C LEU A 165 17.92 -25.05 6.22
N ASP A 166 17.52 -25.06 7.49
CA ASP A 166 18.02 -26.01 8.49
C ASP A 166 17.61 -27.43 8.11
N ILE A 167 16.34 -27.64 7.74
CA ILE A 167 15.85 -28.94 7.25
C ILE A 167 16.58 -29.35 5.97
N LEU A 168 16.80 -28.43 5.03
CA LEU A 168 17.54 -28.71 3.80
C LEU A 168 18.96 -29.17 4.09
N THR A 169 19.62 -28.56 5.07
CA THR A 169 20.98 -28.94 5.49
C THR A 169 21.00 -30.37 6.02
N ASP A 170 20.02 -30.74 6.86
CA ASP A 170 19.89 -32.10 7.38
C ASP A 170 19.61 -33.12 6.27
N LEU A 171 18.79 -32.75 5.28
CA LEU A 171 18.50 -33.60 4.11
C LEU A 171 19.71 -33.77 3.21
N GLU A 172 20.47 -32.70 2.94
CA GLU A 172 21.70 -32.76 2.14
C GLU A 172 22.73 -33.69 2.79
N ALA A 173 22.89 -33.64 4.12
CA ALA A 173 23.73 -34.58 4.84
C ALA A 173 23.29 -36.05 4.67
N CYS A 174 21.98 -36.32 4.67
CA CYS A 174 21.44 -37.66 4.43
C CYS A 174 21.65 -38.15 3.00
N ILE A 175 21.58 -37.25 2.01
CA ILE A 175 21.78 -37.56 0.59
C ILE A 175 23.26 -37.81 0.29
N ASP A 176 24.15 -36.98 0.82
CA ASP A 176 25.59 -37.05 0.56
C ASP A 176 26.28 -38.19 1.34
N PHE A 177 25.77 -38.52 2.53
CA PHE A 177 26.37 -39.51 3.45
C PHE A 177 25.35 -40.56 3.97
N PRO A 178 24.76 -41.38 3.08
CA PRO A 178 23.70 -42.32 3.47
C PRO A 178 24.17 -43.45 4.40
N GLU A 179 25.48 -43.75 4.45
CA GLU A 179 26.05 -44.79 5.33
C GLU A 179 26.38 -44.27 6.74
N ASP A 180 26.57 -42.96 6.90
CA ASP A 180 27.04 -42.33 8.14
C ASP A 180 25.89 -41.74 8.99
N VAL A 181 24.69 -41.63 8.42
CA VAL A 181 23.52 -40.98 9.05
C VAL A 181 22.38 -41.97 9.25
N ASP A 182 21.89 -42.11 10.48
CA ASP A 182 20.64 -42.85 10.75
C ASP A 182 19.43 -42.05 10.25
N SER A 183 19.13 -42.25 8.97
CA SER A 183 18.09 -41.57 8.22
C SER A 183 16.69 -41.73 8.86
N SER A 184 16.44 -42.79 9.62
CA SER A 184 15.10 -43.07 10.17
C SER A 184 14.64 -42.06 11.23
N CYS A 185 15.53 -41.72 12.18
CA CYS A 185 15.22 -40.77 13.26
C CYS A 185 15.22 -39.32 12.75
N VAL A 186 16.16 -39.00 11.85
CA VAL A 186 16.31 -37.66 11.27
C VAL A 186 15.09 -37.29 10.43
N LEU A 187 14.63 -38.21 9.55
CA LEU A 187 13.45 -37.98 8.72
C LEU A 187 12.17 -37.77 9.55
N GLY A 188 12.01 -38.50 10.65
CA GLY A 188 10.86 -38.31 11.55
C GLY A 188 10.78 -36.89 12.15
N GLY A 189 11.92 -36.33 12.56
CA GLY A 189 12.01 -34.95 13.04
C GLY A 189 11.71 -33.92 11.94
N ILE A 190 12.23 -34.16 10.74
CA ILE A 190 12.01 -33.32 9.56
C ILE A 190 10.52 -33.22 9.20
N TYR A 191 9.82 -34.36 9.07
CA TYR A 191 8.40 -34.35 8.72
C TYR A 191 7.54 -33.65 9.79
N ASN A 192 7.89 -33.79 11.07
CA ASN A 192 7.20 -33.07 12.16
C ASN A 192 7.41 -31.54 12.06
N ASN A 193 8.61 -31.09 11.69
CA ASN A 193 8.87 -29.67 11.49
C ASN A 193 8.15 -29.11 10.26
N ILE A 194 8.07 -29.90 9.18
CA ILE A 194 7.29 -29.58 7.99
C ILE A 194 5.80 -29.43 8.33
N GLU A 195 5.20 -30.40 9.03
CA GLU A 195 3.80 -30.36 9.45
C GLU A 195 3.49 -29.12 10.31
N LYS A 196 4.38 -28.79 11.26
CA LYS A 196 4.26 -27.58 12.08
C LYS A 196 4.32 -26.31 11.22
N LEU A 197 5.24 -26.24 10.26
CA LEU A 197 5.38 -25.07 9.39
C LEU A 197 4.14 -24.92 8.49
N CYS A 198 3.61 -26.00 7.93
CA CYS A 198 2.35 -25.98 7.18
C CYS A 198 1.19 -25.46 8.02
N ALA A 199 1.05 -25.92 9.27
CA ALA A 199 0.01 -25.45 10.17
C ALA A 199 0.14 -23.95 10.46
N VAL A 200 1.36 -23.46 10.72
CA VAL A 200 1.62 -22.04 10.96
C VAL A 200 1.33 -21.19 9.72
N LEU A 201 1.82 -21.59 8.55
CA LEU A 201 1.57 -20.87 7.28
C LEU A 201 0.09 -20.89 6.89
N GLY A 202 -0.59 -22.03 7.07
CA GLY A 202 -2.02 -22.18 6.82
C GLY A 202 -2.86 -21.30 7.72
N GLN A 203 -2.53 -21.24 9.02
CA GLN A 203 -3.20 -20.33 9.96
C GLN A 203 -2.94 -18.86 9.58
N TYR A 204 -1.71 -18.52 9.21
CA TYR A 204 -1.33 -17.16 8.83
C TYR A 204 -1.99 -16.69 7.53
N LEU A 205 -2.15 -17.59 6.55
CA LEU A 205 -2.88 -17.33 5.31
C LEU A 205 -4.40 -17.24 5.51
N ASN A 206 -4.94 -17.77 6.60
CA ASN A 206 -6.35 -17.70 6.94
C ASN A 206 -6.70 -16.46 7.79
N ASP A 207 -6.05 -15.34 7.51
CA ASP A 207 -6.26 -14.03 8.16
C ASP A 207 -7.44 -13.24 7.57
N GLY A 208 -8.18 -13.82 6.62
CA GLY A 208 -9.35 -13.21 6.00
C GLY A 208 -9.05 -11.98 5.15
N HIS A 209 -7.81 -11.80 4.68
CA HIS A 209 -7.35 -10.61 3.93
C HIS A 209 -7.44 -9.29 4.70
N ARG A 210 -7.43 -9.35 6.03
CA ARG A 210 -7.59 -8.18 6.90
C ARG A 210 -6.47 -7.15 6.69
N GLY A 211 -5.24 -7.62 6.52
CA GLY A 211 -4.08 -6.76 6.30
C GLY A 211 -4.13 -6.02 4.97
N GLU A 212 -4.52 -6.71 3.89
CA GLU A 212 -4.71 -6.05 2.60
C GLU A 212 -5.86 -5.03 2.65
N ARG A 213 -6.97 -5.34 3.34
CA ARG A 213 -8.08 -4.37 3.53
C ARG A 213 -7.66 -3.15 4.35
N LEU A 214 -6.82 -3.33 5.37
CA LEU A 214 -6.28 -2.19 6.11
C LEU A 214 -5.38 -1.32 5.22
N ARG A 215 -4.66 -1.93 4.28
CA ARG A 215 -3.81 -1.19 3.34
C ARG A 215 -4.63 -0.47 2.27
N SER A 216 -5.56 -1.17 1.60
CA SER A 216 -6.33 -0.65 0.46
C SER A 216 -7.60 0.11 0.85
N GLY A 217 -8.08 -0.06 2.08
CA GLY A 217 -9.39 0.42 2.51
C GLY A 217 -10.53 -0.55 2.21
N VAL A 218 -11.57 -0.48 3.05
CA VAL A 218 -12.84 -1.22 2.89
C VAL A 218 -13.70 -0.53 1.85
N ARG A 219 -14.16 -1.27 0.83
CA ARG A 219 -14.94 -0.70 -0.28
C ARG A 219 -16.42 -0.58 0.09
N VAL A 220 -16.92 0.64 0.10
CA VAL A 220 -18.31 0.99 0.41
C VAL A 220 -19.01 1.52 -0.84
N VAL A 221 -19.95 0.76 -1.39
CA VAL A 221 -20.66 1.15 -2.61
C VAL A 221 -22.03 1.72 -2.29
N ILE A 222 -22.34 2.90 -2.82
CA ILE A 222 -23.66 3.52 -2.70
C ILE A 222 -24.51 3.14 -3.91
N LEU A 223 -25.59 2.40 -3.66
CA LEU A 223 -26.57 1.88 -4.63
C LEU A 223 -27.95 2.49 -4.39
N GLY A 224 -28.81 2.42 -5.40
CA GLY A 224 -30.21 2.84 -5.30
C GLY A 224 -30.75 3.43 -6.61
N PRO A 225 -32.07 3.67 -6.71
CA PRO A 225 -32.70 4.21 -7.91
C PRO A 225 -32.24 5.66 -8.22
N PRO A 226 -32.54 6.17 -9.43
CA PRO A 226 -32.39 7.58 -9.75
C PRO A 226 -33.05 8.48 -8.70
N ASN A 227 -32.47 9.65 -8.43
CA ASN A 227 -32.97 10.64 -7.47
C ASN A 227 -33.04 10.17 -6.00
N ALA A 228 -32.46 9.02 -5.65
CA ALA A 228 -32.35 8.55 -4.26
C ALA A 228 -31.40 9.39 -3.38
N GLY A 229 -30.72 10.40 -3.92
CA GLY A 229 -29.80 11.26 -3.15
C GLY A 229 -28.40 10.68 -2.93
N LYS A 230 -27.98 9.71 -3.77
CA LYS A 230 -26.67 9.04 -3.70
C LYS A 230 -25.49 10.03 -3.76
N SER A 231 -25.43 10.86 -4.80
CA SER A 231 -24.36 11.85 -4.96
C SER A 231 -24.40 12.93 -3.87
N THR A 232 -25.57 13.22 -3.31
CA THR A 232 -25.69 14.13 -2.16
C THR A 232 -25.06 13.52 -0.92
N LEU A 233 -25.33 12.25 -0.63
CA LEU A 233 -24.70 11.52 0.48
C LEU A 233 -23.19 11.38 0.26
N PHE A 234 -22.76 10.96 -0.94
CA PHE A 234 -21.35 10.83 -1.32
C PHE A 234 -20.58 12.12 -1.05
N ASN A 235 -21.05 13.25 -1.57
CA ASN A 235 -20.40 14.54 -1.36
C ASN A 235 -20.41 14.98 0.12
N SER A 236 -21.44 14.63 0.89
CA SER A 236 -21.50 14.95 2.32
C SER A 236 -20.48 14.14 3.12
N ILE A 237 -20.35 12.83 2.85
CA ILE A 237 -19.36 11.96 3.46
C ILE A 237 -17.94 12.41 3.08
N ALA A 238 -17.70 12.67 1.78
CA ALA A 238 -16.42 13.16 1.28
C ALA A 238 -15.99 14.47 1.96
N ARG A 239 -16.89 15.43 2.13
CA ARG A 239 -16.55 16.73 2.75
C ARG A 239 -16.20 16.64 4.24
N ARG A 240 -16.73 15.64 4.95
CA ARG A 240 -16.55 15.51 6.41
C ARG A 240 -15.37 14.64 6.80
N ASN A 241 -15.17 13.56 6.05
CA ASN A 241 -14.28 12.47 6.43
C ASN A 241 -13.18 12.22 5.39
N ALA A 242 -13.04 13.05 4.35
CA ALA A 242 -11.93 12.91 3.41
C ALA A 242 -10.61 13.01 4.17
N ALA A 243 -9.84 11.93 4.09
CA ALA A 243 -8.50 11.87 4.63
C ALA A 243 -7.55 12.57 3.66
N ILE A 244 -7.62 13.91 3.61
CA ILE A 244 -6.74 14.78 2.79
C ILE A 244 -6.72 14.35 1.31
N VAL A 245 -7.65 14.89 0.51
CA VAL A 245 -7.67 14.66 -0.94
C VAL A 245 -6.32 15.08 -1.55
N SER A 246 -5.56 14.12 -2.07
CA SER A 246 -4.43 14.39 -2.95
C SER A 246 -4.90 15.24 -4.14
N GLU A 247 -4.29 16.41 -4.33
CA GLU A 247 -4.58 17.33 -5.45
C GLU A 247 -4.10 16.79 -6.82
N HIS A 248 -3.85 15.49 -6.97
CA HIS A 248 -3.46 14.90 -8.25
C HIS A 248 -4.69 14.27 -8.94
N PRO A 249 -5.28 14.96 -9.94
CA PRO A 249 -6.38 14.41 -10.71
C PRO A 249 -5.81 13.32 -11.62
N GLY A 250 -6.08 12.07 -11.23
CA GLY A 250 -5.41 10.90 -11.78
C GLY A 250 -6.35 9.84 -12.35
N THR A 251 -7.56 10.20 -12.81
CA THR A 251 -8.33 9.48 -13.87
C THR A 251 -9.67 10.18 -14.10
N THR A 252 -9.70 11.06 -15.10
CA THR A 252 -10.97 11.50 -15.68
C THR A 252 -11.59 10.33 -16.46
N ARG A 253 -12.65 9.69 -15.91
CA ARG A 253 -13.84 9.11 -16.60
C ARG A 253 -14.50 7.90 -15.92
N ASP A 254 -13.97 7.42 -14.80
CA ASP A 254 -14.51 6.25 -14.09
C ASP A 254 -15.03 6.64 -12.69
N VAL A 255 -15.74 5.72 -12.04
CA VAL A 255 -16.42 5.84 -10.72
C VAL A 255 -15.75 6.88 -9.81
N LEU A 256 -16.53 7.85 -9.30
CA LEU A 256 -16.00 8.77 -8.29
C LEU A 256 -15.72 7.96 -7.02
N GLU A 257 -14.43 7.70 -6.78
CA GLU A 257 -13.91 7.06 -5.59
C GLU A 257 -13.34 8.15 -4.66
N VAL A 258 -13.66 8.05 -3.37
CA VAL A 258 -13.09 8.92 -2.35
C VAL A 258 -12.61 8.08 -1.17
N ALA A 259 -11.34 8.27 -0.81
CA ALA A 259 -10.78 7.70 0.40
C ALA A 259 -11.21 8.54 1.62
N ILE A 260 -11.71 7.87 2.64
CA ILE A 260 -12.19 8.49 3.87
C ILE A 260 -11.68 7.75 5.10
N ASP A 261 -11.54 8.49 6.19
CA ASP A 261 -11.28 7.94 7.52
C ASP A 261 -12.61 7.81 8.28
N ILE A 262 -12.97 6.59 8.71
CA ILE A 262 -14.08 6.37 9.65
C ILE A 262 -13.55 5.69 10.92
N GLY A 263 -13.21 6.48 11.92
CA GLY A 263 -12.78 6.01 13.25
C GLY A 263 -11.37 5.45 13.29
N GLY A 264 -10.47 6.02 12.50
CA GLY A 264 -9.05 5.64 12.39
C GLY A 264 -8.79 4.54 11.35
N TYR A 265 -9.80 4.15 10.57
CA TYR A 265 -9.72 3.07 9.59
C TYR A 265 -10.06 3.56 8.17
N PRO A 266 -9.40 3.03 7.13
CA PRO A 266 -9.58 3.48 5.75
C PRO A 266 -10.78 2.84 5.08
N TYR A 267 -11.58 3.67 4.41
CA TYR A 267 -12.68 3.24 3.56
C TYR A 267 -12.59 3.94 2.21
N ILE A 268 -12.97 3.24 1.15
CA ILE A 268 -13.14 3.82 -0.18
C ILE A 268 -14.64 3.84 -0.47
N VAL A 269 -15.21 5.03 -0.60
CA VAL A 269 -16.61 5.19 -0.98
C VAL A 269 -16.70 5.33 -2.50
N LEU A 270 -17.57 4.55 -3.11
CA LEU A 270 -17.82 4.57 -4.56
C LEU A 270 -19.23 5.10 -4.86
N ASP A 271 -19.34 6.15 -5.67
CA ASP A 271 -20.63 6.63 -6.18
C ASP A 271 -21.00 5.93 -7.50
N THR A 272 -22.07 5.13 -7.48
CA THR A 272 -22.60 4.51 -8.70
C THR A 272 -23.42 5.45 -9.56
N ALA A 273 -23.75 6.66 -9.09
CA ALA A 273 -24.49 7.66 -9.87
C ALA A 273 -23.63 8.29 -10.98
N GLY A 274 -22.34 8.56 -10.70
CA GLY A 274 -21.40 9.11 -11.69
C GLY A 274 -21.12 8.17 -12.87
N ILE A 275 -21.42 6.88 -12.71
CA ILE A 275 -21.29 5.85 -13.76
C ILE A 275 -22.37 6.02 -14.86
N ARG A 276 -23.50 6.68 -14.54
CA ARG A 276 -24.61 6.89 -15.48
C ARG A 276 -24.51 8.21 -16.25
N GLU A 277 -23.97 9.28 -15.64
CA GLU A 277 -23.98 10.62 -16.23
C GLU A 277 -22.98 10.80 -17.39
N SER A 278 -21.98 9.91 -17.54
CA SER A 278 -20.94 10.03 -18.56
C SER A 278 -21.28 9.45 -19.93
N CYS A 279 -22.46 8.85 -20.13
CA CYS A 279 -22.82 8.20 -21.39
C CYS A 279 -24.32 8.36 -21.71
N ASP A 280 -24.68 9.36 -22.52
CA ASP A 280 -25.94 9.37 -23.26
C ASP A 280 -26.00 8.11 -24.15
N GLY A 281 -26.67 7.05 -23.67
CA GLY A 281 -27.08 5.94 -24.54
C GLY A 281 -27.17 4.51 -23.98
N ILE A 282 -26.69 4.15 -22.78
CA ILE A 282 -26.72 2.73 -22.33
C ILE A 282 -27.07 2.55 -20.85
N GLU A 283 -28.36 2.45 -20.54
CA GLU A 283 -28.88 2.14 -19.19
C GLU A 283 -28.44 0.74 -18.71
N GLN A 284 -28.22 -0.21 -19.63
CA GLN A 284 -27.76 -1.57 -19.30
C GLN A 284 -26.31 -1.65 -18.81
N GLU A 285 -25.41 -0.83 -19.35
CA GLU A 285 -24.00 -0.82 -18.96
C GLU A 285 -23.83 -0.21 -17.57
N GLY A 286 -24.63 0.82 -17.23
CA GLY A 286 -24.70 1.37 -15.89
C GLY A 286 -25.19 0.36 -14.85
N ILE A 287 -26.17 -0.48 -15.20
CA ILE A 287 -26.64 -1.58 -14.33
C ILE A 287 -25.56 -2.65 -14.18
N LYS A 288 -24.90 -3.05 -15.27
CA LYS A 288 -23.81 -4.05 -15.23
C LYS A 288 -22.66 -3.60 -14.34
N ARG A 289 -22.22 -2.34 -14.45
CA ARG A 289 -21.16 -1.78 -13.59
C ARG A 289 -21.58 -1.65 -12.14
N ALA A 290 -22.82 -1.25 -11.86
CA ALA A 290 -23.34 -1.23 -10.49
C ALA A 290 -23.37 -2.65 -9.87
N LYS A 291 -23.66 -3.68 -10.66
CA LYS A 291 -23.58 -5.09 -10.23
C LYS A 291 -22.14 -5.50 -9.93
N MET A 292 -21.19 -5.21 -10.83
CA MET A 292 -19.77 -5.52 -10.60
C MET A 292 -19.21 -4.81 -9.37
N ALA A 293 -19.51 -3.51 -9.22
CA ALA A 293 -19.11 -2.75 -8.03
C ALA A 293 -19.73 -3.35 -6.75
N ALA A 294 -21.00 -3.77 -6.79
CA ALA A 294 -21.65 -4.43 -5.67
C ALA A 294 -21.03 -5.81 -5.35
N GLU A 295 -20.60 -6.58 -6.34
CA GLU A 295 -19.92 -7.88 -6.13
C GLU A 295 -18.55 -7.70 -5.47
N GLU A 296 -17.82 -6.65 -5.82
CA GLU A 296 -16.51 -6.32 -5.24
C GLU A 296 -16.60 -5.53 -3.92
N ALA A 297 -17.80 -5.11 -3.51
CA ALA A 297 -18.01 -4.29 -2.32
C ALA A 297 -17.87 -5.11 -1.03
N ASP A 298 -17.15 -4.56 -0.06
CA ASP A 298 -17.16 -5.08 1.31
C ASP A 298 -18.44 -4.67 2.05
N ILE A 299 -18.99 -3.49 1.76
CA ILE A 299 -20.24 -2.96 2.31
C ILE A 299 -21.07 -2.31 1.20
N LYS A 300 -22.38 -2.58 1.20
CA LYS A 300 -23.34 -1.98 0.26
C LYS A 300 -24.28 -1.05 1.01
N ILE A 301 -24.41 0.19 0.56
CA ILE A 301 -25.43 1.12 1.05
C ILE A 301 -26.51 1.21 -0.02
N VAL A 302 -27.70 0.67 0.24
CA VAL A 302 -28.82 0.77 -0.70
C VAL A 302 -29.77 1.85 -0.21
N MET A 303 -29.87 2.92 -1.01
CA MET A 303 -30.64 4.12 -0.68
C MET A 303 -31.95 4.17 -1.45
N TYR A 304 -33.05 4.47 -0.77
CA TYR A 304 -34.36 4.78 -1.37
C TYR A 304 -34.88 6.12 -0.84
N PRO A 305 -35.64 6.91 -1.62
CA PRO A 305 -36.36 8.06 -1.07
C PRO A 305 -37.33 7.64 0.04
N TYR A 306 -37.49 8.47 1.08
CA TYR A 306 -38.42 8.22 2.19
C TYR A 306 -39.88 8.03 1.74
N GLU A 307 -40.28 8.72 0.67
CA GLU A 307 -41.62 8.67 0.08
C GLU A 307 -41.93 7.31 -0.60
N THR A 308 -40.93 6.44 -0.77
CA THR A 308 -41.12 5.11 -1.33
C THR A 308 -41.91 4.22 -0.36
N THR A 309 -43.09 3.79 -0.79
CA THR A 309 -44.08 3.06 0.04
C THR A 309 -44.15 1.55 -0.22
N SER A 310 -43.48 1.03 -1.26
CA SER A 310 -43.36 -0.41 -1.51
C SER A 310 -42.02 -0.76 -2.18
N MET A 311 -41.47 -1.93 -1.83
CA MET A 311 -40.25 -2.49 -2.46
C MET A 311 -40.58 -3.39 -3.66
N GLN A 312 -41.87 -3.60 -3.95
CA GLN A 312 -42.34 -4.54 -4.97
C GLN A 312 -42.24 -3.92 -6.37
N GLY A 313 -41.33 -4.47 -7.18
CA GLY A 313 -41.57 -4.62 -8.63
C GLY A 313 -40.70 -3.88 -9.64
N ILE A 314 -39.71 -3.05 -9.29
CA ILE A 314 -38.99 -2.25 -10.33
C ILE A 314 -37.47 -2.15 -10.14
N ASP A 315 -36.87 -2.52 -9.00
CA ASP A 315 -35.44 -2.26 -8.80
C ASP A 315 -34.54 -3.50 -8.96
N PRO A 316 -33.72 -3.63 -10.04
CA PRO A 316 -32.74 -4.71 -10.19
C PRO A 316 -31.65 -4.70 -9.10
N ILE A 317 -31.65 -3.70 -8.22
CA ILE A 317 -30.76 -3.57 -7.06
C ILE A 317 -31.29 -4.38 -5.86
N CYS A 318 -32.57 -4.74 -5.81
CA CYS A 318 -33.12 -5.61 -4.76
C CYS A 318 -32.42 -6.98 -4.69
N ASP A 319 -31.99 -7.51 -5.85
CA ASP A 319 -31.28 -8.79 -5.95
C ASP A 319 -29.83 -8.73 -5.45
N LEU A 320 -29.29 -7.52 -5.20
CA LEU A 320 -27.91 -7.31 -4.75
C LEU A 320 -27.78 -7.24 -3.21
N GLN A 321 -28.90 -7.34 -2.49
CA GLN A 321 -28.95 -7.26 -1.04
C GLN A 321 -28.45 -8.55 -0.38
N ASP A 322 -27.55 -8.40 0.57
CA ASP A 322 -26.94 -9.48 1.36
C ASP A 322 -26.74 -9.03 2.83
N GLU A 323 -26.08 -9.87 3.64
CA GLU A 323 -25.78 -9.55 5.04
C GLU A 323 -24.88 -8.32 5.22
N LYS A 324 -24.14 -7.92 4.17
CA LYS A 324 -23.25 -6.76 4.15
C LYS A 324 -23.96 -5.47 3.72
N THR A 325 -25.27 -5.55 3.48
CA THR A 325 -26.07 -4.43 3.00
C THR A 325 -26.64 -3.61 4.16
N ILE A 326 -26.55 -2.28 4.05
CA ILE A 326 -27.21 -1.29 4.90
C ILE A 326 -28.31 -0.63 4.08
N LEU A 327 -29.54 -0.72 4.55
CA LEU A 327 -30.71 -0.13 3.89
C LEU A 327 -30.98 1.26 4.45
N VAL A 328 -31.16 2.23 3.56
CA VAL A 328 -31.25 3.64 3.91
C VAL A 328 -32.45 4.28 3.23
N LEU A 329 -33.27 5.00 3.99
CA LEU A 329 -34.30 5.92 3.49
C LEU A 329 -33.77 7.35 3.54
N SER A 330 -33.55 7.96 2.38
CA SER A 330 -33.05 9.31 2.22
C SER A 330 -34.17 10.35 2.11
N LYS A 331 -33.83 11.65 2.15
CA LYS A 331 -34.79 12.77 2.08
C LYS A 331 -35.86 12.76 3.18
N ALA A 332 -35.53 12.23 4.35
CA ALA A 332 -36.41 12.23 5.51
C ALA A 332 -36.44 13.62 6.20
N ASP A 333 -36.70 14.68 5.44
CA ASP A 333 -36.55 16.08 5.89
C ASP A 333 -37.69 16.53 6.83
N ASN A 334 -38.91 16.03 6.63
CA ASN A 334 -40.11 16.53 7.33
C ASN A 334 -40.70 15.50 8.31
N VAL A 335 -39.85 14.77 9.04
CA VAL A 335 -40.29 13.59 9.78
C VAL A 335 -39.84 13.59 11.24
N ASP A 336 -40.80 13.69 12.17
CA ASP A 336 -40.67 13.45 13.61
C ASP A 336 -40.72 11.94 13.97
N LEU A 337 -40.32 11.06 13.04
CA LEU A 337 -40.40 9.60 13.19
C LEU A 337 -39.08 8.98 13.70
N PRO A 338 -39.12 7.75 14.26
CA PRO A 338 -37.98 7.02 14.84
C PRO A 338 -36.75 6.95 13.95
N GLU A 339 -35.58 6.61 14.51
CA GLU A 339 -34.30 6.53 13.79
C GLU A 339 -34.25 5.44 12.70
N SER A 340 -35.17 4.48 12.72
CA SER A 340 -35.35 3.46 11.70
C SER A 340 -36.83 3.16 11.43
N LYS A 341 -37.12 2.66 10.22
CA LYS A 341 -38.46 2.24 9.79
C LYS A 341 -38.38 0.82 9.25
N CYS A 342 -39.27 -0.05 9.71
CA CYS A 342 -39.36 -1.41 9.18
C CYS A 342 -40.32 -1.44 8.00
N ILE A 343 -39.86 -1.88 6.83
CA ILE A 343 -40.67 -2.05 5.61
C ILE A 343 -40.43 -3.49 5.13
N ASP A 344 -41.51 -4.24 4.92
CA ASP A 344 -41.45 -5.65 4.47
C ASP A 344 -40.52 -6.55 5.32
N GLY A 345 -40.47 -6.30 6.64
CA GLY A 345 -39.64 -7.05 7.58
C GLY A 345 -38.14 -6.68 7.58
N LYS A 346 -37.74 -5.65 6.82
CA LYS A 346 -36.37 -5.14 6.76
C LYS A 346 -36.27 -3.78 7.46
N GLU A 347 -35.21 -3.59 8.24
CA GLU A 347 -34.94 -2.33 8.92
C GLU A 347 -34.24 -1.34 7.98
N PHE A 348 -34.82 -0.14 7.83
CA PHE A 348 -34.24 0.96 7.06
C PHE A 348 -33.83 2.09 7.98
N HIS A 349 -32.62 2.59 7.81
CA HIS A 349 -32.12 3.77 8.53
C HIS A 349 -32.53 5.05 7.84
N LEU A 350 -33.03 6.01 8.60
CA LEU A 350 -33.52 7.28 8.06
C LEU A 350 -32.38 8.31 8.04
N ILE A 351 -32.15 8.92 6.88
CA ILE A 351 -31.18 9.99 6.72
C ILE A 351 -31.78 11.22 6.04
N SER A 352 -31.37 12.39 6.52
CA SER A 352 -31.50 13.65 5.78
C SER A 352 -30.12 14.27 5.66
N VAL A 353 -29.61 14.32 4.42
CA VAL A 353 -28.29 14.91 4.16
C VAL A 353 -28.34 16.44 4.31
N HIS A 354 -29.47 17.07 3.95
CA HIS A 354 -29.63 18.52 4.03
C HIS A 354 -29.74 19.03 5.48
N GLN A 355 -30.35 18.25 6.37
CA GLN A 355 -30.48 18.60 7.79
C GLN A 355 -29.40 18.00 8.67
N ASP A 356 -28.40 17.33 8.07
CA ASP A 356 -27.36 16.63 8.82
C ASP A 356 -27.88 15.62 9.86
N ARG A 357 -28.86 14.79 9.46
CA ARG A 357 -29.49 13.81 10.35
C ARG A 357 -29.24 12.39 9.88
N GLY A 358 -28.87 11.51 10.82
CA GLY A 358 -28.70 10.06 10.58
C GLY A 358 -27.36 9.65 9.96
N ILE A 359 -26.55 10.59 9.45
CA ILE A 359 -25.24 10.29 8.85
C ILE A 359 -24.28 9.70 9.89
N GLY A 360 -24.22 10.26 11.11
CA GLY A 360 -23.36 9.73 12.17
C GLY A 360 -23.67 8.26 12.51
N LYS A 361 -24.96 7.93 12.65
CA LYS A 361 -25.41 6.55 12.87
C LYS A 361 -25.09 5.63 11.70
N LEU A 362 -25.24 6.11 10.46
CA LEU A 362 -24.83 5.37 9.27
C LEU A 362 -23.33 5.03 9.30
N LEU A 363 -22.47 5.98 9.68
CA LEU A 363 -21.04 5.74 9.84
C LEU A 363 -20.74 4.72 10.94
N THR A 364 -21.44 4.78 12.07
CA THR A 364 -21.31 3.77 13.14
C THR A 364 -21.71 2.38 12.66
N LEU A 365 -22.78 2.25 11.88
CA LEU A 365 -23.20 0.97 11.30
C LEU A 365 -22.19 0.42 10.29
N ILE A 366 -21.57 1.29 9.49
CA ILE A 366 -20.46 0.91 8.60
C ILE A 366 -19.28 0.37 9.41
N GLN A 367 -18.92 1.03 10.52
CA GLN A 367 -17.87 0.55 11.43
C GLN A 367 -18.21 -0.80 12.05
N GLU A 368 -19.43 -0.97 12.55
CA GLU A 368 -19.88 -2.22 13.17
C GLU A 368 -19.84 -3.39 12.18
N LYS A 369 -20.31 -3.19 10.94
CA LYS A 369 -20.28 -4.21 9.90
C LYS A 369 -18.88 -4.53 9.36
N SER A 370 -17.93 -3.59 9.44
CA SER A 370 -16.55 -3.77 8.96
C SER A 370 -15.55 -4.12 10.06
N ARG A 371 -15.99 -4.25 11.31
CA ARG A 371 -15.09 -4.51 12.45
C ARG A 371 -14.22 -5.76 12.25
N ASP A 372 -14.80 -6.82 11.71
CA ASP A 372 -14.08 -8.09 11.46
C ASP A 372 -13.25 -8.06 10.16
N SER A 373 -13.38 -7.01 9.35
CA SER A 373 -12.63 -6.80 8.12
C SER A 373 -11.23 -6.24 8.37
N PHE A 374 -10.96 -5.70 9.56
CA PHE A 374 -9.66 -5.15 9.95
C PHE A 374 -8.93 -6.06 10.96
N PRO A 375 -7.59 -6.01 11.00
CA PRO A 375 -6.81 -6.76 11.97
C PRO A 375 -6.93 -6.16 13.37
N GLN A 376 -6.76 -6.99 14.40
CA GLN A 376 -6.70 -6.53 15.79
C GLN A 376 -5.30 -5.98 16.11
N GLU A 377 -5.22 -5.13 17.14
CA GLU A 377 -3.95 -4.54 17.56
C GLU A 377 -2.95 -5.62 18.01
N GLY A 378 -1.73 -5.59 17.45
CA GLY A 378 -0.61 -6.45 17.84
C GLY A 378 -0.29 -7.58 16.86
N ASP A 379 -1.26 -7.97 16.03
CA ASP A 379 -1.07 -9.02 15.03
C ASP A 379 -0.10 -8.59 13.92
N VAL A 380 0.69 -9.54 13.44
CA VAL A 380 1.40 -9.40 12.16
C VAL A 380 0.50 -10.04 11.12
N PHE A 381 0.27 -9.34 10.01
CA PHE A 381 -0.66 -9.78 8.99
C PHE A 381 -0.09 -9.52 7.60
N ILE A 382 -0.69 -10.17 6.61
CA ILE A 382 -0.25 -10.05 5.23
C ILE A 382 -0.79 -8.74 4.68
N THR A 383 0.11 -7.81 4.35
CA THR A 383 -0.26 -6.46 3.90
C THR A 383 -0.40 -6.34 2.39
N SER A 384 0.06 -7.35 1.62
CA SER A 384 0.13 -7.28 0.17
C SER A 384 -0.24 -8.61 -0.47
N GLN A 385 -0.99 -8.55 -1.58
CA GLN A 385 -1.31 -9.70 -2.42
C GLN A 385 -0.05 -10.40 -2.93
N ARG A 386 1.06 -9.66 -3.11
CA ARG A 386 2.35 -10.23 -3.50
C ARG A 386 2.87 -11.19 -2.43
N HIS A 387 2.89 -10.74 -1.17
CA HIS A 387 3.30 -11.57 -0.04
C HIS A 387 2.42 -12.82 0.06
N ARG A 388 1.10 -12.64 -0.06
CA ARG A 388 0.14 -13.76 -0.02
C ARG A 388 0.42 -14.78 -1.11
N SER A 389 0.63 -14.33 -2.36
CA SER A 389 0.89 -15.22 -3.50
C SER A 389 2.13 -16.10 -3.28
N HIS A 390 3.22 -15.52 -2.78
CA HIS A 390 4.45 -16.27 -2.45
C HIS A 390 4.25 -17.22 -1.27
N LEU A 391 3.56 -16.79 -0.21
CA LEU A 391 3.24 -17.65 0.94
C LEU A 391 2.32 -18.82 0.54
N GLN A 392 1.34 -18.60 -0.34
CA GLN A 392 0.46 -19.64 -0.87
C GLN A 392 1.23 -20.67 -1.70
N LYS A 393 2.14 -20.21 -2.57
CA LYS A 393 3.01 -21.10 -3.35
C LYS A 393 3.95 -21.90 -2.45
N ALA A 394 4.55 -21.25 -1.45
CA ALA A 394 5.39 -21.92 -0.47
C ALA A 394 4.60 -23.00 0.27
N LEU A 395 3.41 -22.67 0.79
CA LEU A 395 2.54 -23.64 1.46
C LEU A 395 2.15 -24.80 0.54
N GLN A 396 1.74 -24.51 -0.70
CA GLN A 396 1.34 -25.53 -1.68
C GLN A 396 2.47 -26.55 -1.93
N VAL A 397 3.70 -26.08 -2.05
CA VAL A 397 4.85 -26.94 -2.32
C VAL A 397 5.25 -27.76 -1.09
N VAL A 398 5.22 -27.15 0.11
CA VAL A 398 5.55 -27.84 1.37
C VAL A 398 4.47 -28.86 1.74
N ASP A 399 3.19 -28.53 1.53
CA ASP A 399 2.05 -29.43 1.81
C ASP A 399 2.00 -30.64 0.86
N ALA A 400 2.57 -30.51 -0.35
CA ALA A 400 2.70 -31.62 -1.29
C ALA A 400 3.74 -32.67 -0.85
N VAL A 401 4.60 -32.36 0.13
CA VAL A 401 5.63 -33.29 0.62
C VAL A 401 4.99 -34.49 1.30
N SER A 402 5.41 -35.70 0.92
CA SER A 402 4.93 -36.93 1.55
C SER A 402 6.08 -37.87 1.93
N LYS A 403 5.82 -38.75 2.90
CA LYS A 403 6.79 -39.76 3.37
C LYS A 403 7.13 -40.84 2.32
N VAL A 404 6.37 -40.90 1.23
CA VAL A 404 6.56 -41.89 0.15
C VAL A 404 7.47 -41.34 -0.96
N MET A 405 7.76 -40.04 -0.96
CA MET A 405 8.62 -39.41 -1.96
C MET A 405 10.10 -39.71 -1.69
N PRO A 406 10.93 -39.83 -2.75
CA PRO A 406 12.38 -39.83 -2.61
C PRO A 406 12.87 -38.56 -1.91
N ILE A 407 13.92 -38.71 -1.09
CA ILE A 407 14.44 -37.63 -0.24
C ILE A 407 14.91 -36.43 -1.10
N GLU A 408 15.43 -36.70 -2.29
CA GLU A 408 15.88 -35.70 -3.25
C GLU A 408 14.71 -34.84 -3.76
N ILE A 409 13.53 -35.45 -3.97
CA ILE A 409 12.31 -34.74 -4.37
C ILE A 409 11.81 -33.88 -3.21
N VAL A 410 11.86 -34.40 -1.98
CA VAL A 410 11.52 -33.63 -0.77
C VAL A 410 12.44 -32.41 -0.63
N ALA A 411 13.75 -32.59 -0.81
CA ALA A 411 14.72 -31.51 -0.77
C ALA A 411 14.42 -30.44 -1.84
N GLU A 412 14.06 -30.83 -3.07
CA GLU A 412 13.71 -29.86 -4.11
C GLU A 412 12.44 -29.06 -3.77
N HIS A 413 11.41 -29.71 -3.22
CA HIS A 413 10.21 -29.01 -2.73
C HIS A 413 10.55 -27.96 -1.67
N LEU A 414 11.36 -28.30 -0.68
CA LEU A 414 11.76 -27.36 0.37
C LEU A 414 12.63 -26.22 -0.19
N ARG A 415 13.46 -26.48 -1.21
CA ARG A 415 14.25 -25.48 -1.94
C ARG A 415 13.34 -24.44 -2.61
N ILE A 416 12.30 -24.90 -3.32
CA ILE A 416 11.32 -24.02 -3.96
C ILE A 416 10.55 -23.21 -2.91
N ALA A 417 10.16 -23.81 -1.80
CA ALA A 417 9.47 -23.11 -0.72
C ALA A 417 10.35 -22.02 -0.08
N ALA A 418 11.62 -22.32 0.20
CA ALA A 418 12.59 -21.37 0.73
C ALA A 418 12.87 -20.23 -0.27
N TYR A 419 12.89 -20.55 -1.57
CA TYR A 419 12.99 -19.57 -2.65
C TYR A 419 11.79 -18.62 -2.65
N GLU A 420 10.55 -19.13 -2.61
CA GLU A 420 9.34 -18.30 -2.60
C GLU A 420 9.25 -17.43 -1.34
N LEU A 421 9.64 -17.93 -0.16
CA LEU A 421 9.78 -17.08 1.05
C LEU A 421 10.86 -16.00 0.87
N GLY A 422 11.99 -16.34 0.25
CA GLY A 422 13.07 -15.40 -0.06
C GLY A 422 12.65 -14.28 -1.02
N ARG A 423 11.65 -14.51 -1.89
CA ARG A 423 11.07 -13.48 -2.76
C ARG A 423 10.21 -12.47 -2.01
N VAL A 424 9.68 -12.83 -0.84
CA VAL A 424 8.91 -11.91 0.00
C VAL A 424 9.81 -10.82 0.58
N THR A 425 10.90 -11.23 1.23
CA THR A 425 11.92 -10.32 1.81
C THR A 425 12.83 -9.70 0.76
N GLY A 426 12.88 -10.29 -0.43
CA GLY A 426 13.77 -9.87 -1.50
C GLY A 426 15.21 -10.37 -1.32
N ALA A 427 15.43 -11.39 -0.49
CA ALA A 427 16.70 -12.13 -0.53
C ALA A 427 16.92 -12.83 -1.87
N VAL A 428 15.83 -13.10 -2.60
CA VAL A 428 15.85 -13.63 -3.96
C VAL A 428 14.86 -12.85 -4.81
N SER A 429 15.33 -11.93 -5.66
CA SER A 429 14.46 -11.07 -6.50
C SER A 429 14.93 -11.07 -7.95
N GLY A 430 13.98 -11.04 -8.88
CA GLY A 430 14.24 -10.74 -10.29
C GLY A 430 13.97 -9.28 -10.61
N ASP A 431 14.60 -8.76 -11.67
CA ASP A 431 14.52 -7.35 -12.08
C ASP A 431 13.07 -6.88 -12.30
N ASP A 432 12.22 -7.71 -12.92
CA ASP A 432 10.81 -7.36 -13.21
C ASP A 432 9.97 -7.08 -11.94
N ILE A 433 10.29 -7.77 -10.83
CA ILE A 433 9.58 -7.59 -9.55
C ILE A 433 9.98 -6.25 -8.92
N LEU A 434 11.27 -5.92 -9.02
CA LEU A 434 11.80 -4.67 -8.48
C LEU A 434 11.19 -3.49 -9.23
N ASP A 435 11.15 -3.57 -10.57
CA ASP A 435 10.57 -2.51 -11.40
C ASP A 435 9.06 -2.31 -11.10
N ASP A 436 8.26 -3.37 -10.91
CA ASP A 436 6.82 -3.24 -10.54
C ASP A 436 6.60 -2.61 -9.15
N ILE A 437 7.49 -2.89 -8.19
CA ILE A 437 7.36 -2.33 -6.83
C ILE A 437 7.77 -0.86 -6.82
N PHE A 438 8.96 -0.54 -7.33
CA PHE A 438 9.53 0.79 -7.23
C PHE A 438 8.91 1.78 -8.22
N SER A 439 8.31 1.33 -9.33
CA SER A 439 7.55 2.20 -10.23
C SER A 439 6.31 2.84 -9.58
N LYS A 440 5.78 2.22 -8.51
CA LYS A 440 4.63 2.75 -7.73
C LYS A 440 5.03 3.80 -6.69
N PHE A 441 6.33 4.06 -6.52
CA PHE A 441 6.84 5.04 -5.56
C PHE A 441 6.88 6.44 -6.20
N CYS A 442 6.90 7.47 -5.36
CA CYS A 442 7.09 8.84 -5.84
C CYS A 442 8.52 9.06 -6.34
N ILE A 443 8.69 9.97 -7.31
CA ILE A 443 10.03 10.45 -7.68
C ILE A 443 10.62 11.20 -6.47
N GLY A 444 11.87 10.89 -6.11
CA GLY A 444 12.56 11.49 -4.95
C GLY A 444 12.64 10.62 -3.70
N LYS A 445 12.02 9.43 -3.73
CA LYS A 445 12.23 8.34 -2.77
C LYS A 445 12.16 7.00 -3.47
#